data_AF-A0A838T238-F1
#
_entry.id   AF-A0A838T238-F1
#
_cell.length_a   1.000
_cell.length_b   1.000
_cell.length_c   1.000
_cell.angle_alpha   90.00
_cell.angle_beta   90.00
_cell.angle_gamma   90.00
#
_symmetry.space_group_name_H-M   'P 1'
#
loop_
_entity.id
_entity.type
_entity.pdbx_description
1 polymer ?
#
loop_
_entity_poly.entity_id
_entity_poly.type
_entity_poly.pdbx_seq_one_letter_code
_entity_poly.pdbx_strand_id
1 'polypeptide(L)'
;MQIYRTSVLTLTLLALAACKGSSSSASAAPVADTPAAIAPKGATAPEGATAPAASASPTAPKASPNQGGRIPVLEYHVIAGEKDGLYTRVPAHYLADLETAYKLGYRPITIAQMLDKNFSDVPAGMSPVVVVFDDASPSQFRYIEKNGALQIDPTSGVGIWLSFAKSHPGWKNRATFCVLNGAAAGHNFFGDSPKFEGQKKEWRFQKIKWLADNGFELCDHTVWHARLDKFSDAIVQEQIARNIMAIDSAVPGYKVRTLALPYGIWPKNRPLAWQGTWTDPKTHQAHPYHLEAVLEVSGGPARSPYDPAFNPHSITRIEAIGDDIQKALNRLASTNTRFVVK
;
A
#
# COMPACT_ATOMS: atom_id res chain seq x y z
N MET A 1 -6.58 51.27 37.76
CA MET A 1 -8.03 51.24 37.48
C MET A 1 -8.22 50.21 36.39
N GLN A 2 -8.88 49.06 36.51
CA GLN A 2 -9.73 48.48 37.54
C GLN A 2 -9.83 46.97 37.18
N ILE A 3 -9.31 46.11 38.05
CA ILE A 3 -9.86 44.79 38.49
C ILE A 3 -9.99 43.62 37.48
N TYR A 4 -9.23 42.56 37.82
CA TYR A 4 -9.36 41.15 37.46
C TYR A 4 -10.68 40.50 37.93
N ARG A 5 -11.25 39.56 37.16
CA ARG A 5 -11.99 38.42 37.73
C ARG A 5 -11.75 37.12 36.96
N THR A 6 -11.06 36.22 37.65
CA THR A 6 -10.91 34.78 37.43
C THR A 6 -12.22 34.04 37.72
N SER A 7 -12.59 33.09 36.87
CA SER A 7 -13.64 32.11 37.16
C SER A 7 -13.03 30.72 37.33
N VAL A 8 -13.13 30.22 38.56
CA VAL A 8 -12.81 28.86 38.99
C VAL A 8 -14.05 28.00 38.74
N LEU A 9 -13.91 26.87 38.04
CA LEU A 9 -14.96 25.87 37.89
C LEU A 9 -14.60 24.65 38.75
N THR A 10 -15.34 24.48 39.84
CA THR A 10 -15.31 23.32 40.75
C THR A 10 -16.10 22.17 40.14
N LEU A 11 -15.47 20.99 39.98
CA LEU A 11 -16.16 19.75 39.60
C LEU A 11 -16.25 18.83 40.83
N THR A 12 -17.48 18.60 41.29
CA THR A 12 -17.85 17.76 42.42
C THR A 12 -17.82 16.28 42.03
N LEU A 13 -17.08 15.47 42.81
CA LEU A 13 -17.14 14.01 42.83
C LEU A 13 -18.42 13.56 43.54
N LEU A 14 -19.17 12.62 42.94
CA LEU A 14 -20.13 11.78 43.66
C LEU A 14 -19.77 10.31 43.47
N ALA A 15 -19.45 9.65 44.59
CA ALA A 15 -19.29 8.22 44.71
C ALA A 15 -20.61 7.60 45.23
N LEU A 16 -21.01 6.45 44.69
CA LEU A 16 -21.98 5.55 45.32
C LEU A 16 -21.42 4.13 45.43
N ALA A 17 -21.75 3.55 46.57
CA ALA A 17 -21.18 2.37 47.20
C ALA A 17 -21.77 1.04 46.69
N ALA A 18 -20.97 -0.02 46.78
CA ALA A 18 -21.44 -1.40 46.77
C ALA A 18 -20.97 -2.11 48.05
N CYS A 19 -21.93 -2.66 48.80
CA CYS A 19 -21.72 -3.36 50.07
C CYS A 19 -21.59 -4.89 49.86
N LYS A 20 -20.45 -5.41 50.34
CA LYS A 20 -20.22 -6.56 51.26
C LYS A 20 -20.86 -7.95 51.07
N GLY A 21 -19.97 -8.94 51.22
CA GLY A 21 -20.16 -10.26 51.87
C GLY A 21 -19.18 -11.31 51.31
N SER A 22 -17.95 -11.50 51.82
CA SER A 22 -17.51 -12.33 52.97
C SER A 22 -17.94 -13.82 52.84
N SER A 23 -17.15 -14.88 53.02
CA SER A 23 -15.80 -15.08 53.59
C SER A 23 -15.33 -16.55 53.38
N SER A 24 -14.02 -16.71 53.20
CA SER A 24 -13.06 -17.75 53.65
C SER A 24 -13.46 -19.22 53.89
N SER A 25 -12.65 -20.15 53.34
CA SER A 25 -11.87 -21.14 54.14
C SER A 25 -10.83 -21.88 53.30
N ALA A 26 -9.70 -22.19 53.93
CA ALA A 26 -8.55 -22.92 53.39
C ALA A 26 -8.59 -24.41 53.81
N SER A 27 -7.93 -25.30 53.05
CA SER A 27 -6.87 -26.21 53.54
C SER A 27 -6.63 -27.42 52.62
N ALA A 28 -5.35 -27.85 52.64
CA ALA A 28 -4.79 -29.18 52.40
C ALA A 28 -4.44 -29.65 50.97
N ALA A 29 -3.12 -29.71 50.72
CA ALA A 29 -2.43 -30.64 49.83
C ALA A 29 -2.03 -31.92 50.63
N PRO A 30 -1.11 -32.79 50.19
CA PRO A 30 -0.78 -33.39 48.87
C PRO A 30 -0.72 -34.94 48.94
N VAL A 31 -0.62 -35.70 47.83
CA VAL A 31 0.12 -36.99 47.82
C VAL A 31 0.75 -37.25 46.44
N ALA A 32 1.96 -37.79 46.50
CA ALA A 32 2.96 -37.92 45.46
C ALA A 32 2.95 -39.27 44.71
N ASP A 33 3.67 -39.22 43.58
CA ASP A 33 4.65 -40.17 43.04
C ASP A 33 4.36 -41.64 42.69
N THR A 34 5.05 -41.99 41.60
CA THR A 34 5.04 -43.14 40.69
C THR A 34 5.62 -44.43 41.31
N PRO A 35 5.60 -45.59 40.62
CA PRO A 35 6.74 -45.92 39.74
C PRO A 35 6.46 -46.76 38.47
N ALA A 36 7.46 -46.65 37.59
CA ALA A 36 7.74 -47.25 36.30
C ALA A 36 7.43 -48.74 36.07
N ALA A 37 7.20 -49.09 34.78
CA ALA A 37 7.70 -50.33 34.19
C ALA A 37 7.63 -50.37 32.64
N ILE A 38 8.81 -50.58 32.03
CA ILE A 38 9.10 -51.51 30.92
C ILE A 38 8.63 -51.15 29.49
N ALA A 39 9.62 -50.96 28.61
CA ALA A 39 9.49 -51.04 27.15
C ALA A 39 9.50 -52.50 26.65
N PRO A 40 8.92 -52.76 25.46
CA PRO A 40 9.66 -53.56 24.49
C PRO A 40 9.65 -52.99 23.06
N LYS A 41 10.65 -53.46 22.31
CA LYS A 41 11.00 -53.18 20.92
C LYS A 41 9.93 -53.55 19.89
N GLY A 42 9.90 -52.77 18.79
CA GLY A 42 9.95 -53.30 17.43
C GLY A 42 8.65 -53.25 16.62
N ALA A 43 8.61 -52.36 15.61
CA ALA A 43 7.91 -52.59 14.34
C ALA A 43 8.39 -51.59 13.27
N THR A 44 8.88 -52.11 12.15
CA THR A 44 9.29 -51.41 10.93
C THR A 44 8.12 -51.16 9.98
N ALA A 45 8.03 -49.90 9.48
CA ALA A 45 7.53 -49.38 8.19
C ALA A 45 6.04 -49.61 7.77
N PRO A 46 5.38 -48.67 7.05
CA PRO A 46 5.81 -48.31 5.69
C PRO A 46 5.97 -46.80 5.43
N GLU A 47 7.00 -46.56 4.63
CA GLU A 47 7.27 -45.39 3.81
C GLU A 47 6.23 -45.33 2.68
N GLY A 48 5.60 -44.17 2.47
CA GLY A 48 4.61 -44.02 1.40
C GLY A 48 3.51 -42.99 1.66
N ALA A 49 3.82 -41.84 2.25
CA ALA A 49 2.91 -40.70 2.20
C ALA A 49 3.18 -39.92 0.90
N THR A 50 2.49 -40.30 -0.18
CA THR A 50 2.38 -39.45 -1.37
C THR A 50 1.87 -38.07 -0.95
N ALA A 51 2.73 -37.07 -1.10
CA ALA A 51 2.36 -35.67 -0.96
C ALA A 51 1.16 -35.36 -1.87
N PRO A 52 0.18 -34.56 -1.43
CA PRO A 52 -0.90 -34.13 -2.31
C PRO A 52 -0.29 -33.40 -3.50
N ALA A 53 -0.64 -33.85 -4.70
CA ALA A 53 -0.29 -33.19 -5.95
C ALA A 53 -0.62 -31.70 -5.82
N ALA A 54 0.39 -30.85 -6.08
CA ALA A 54 0.20 -29.42 -6.19
C ALA A 54 -0.95 -29.17 -7.17
N SER A 55 -2.02 -28.55 -6.66
CA SER A 55 -3.14 -28.10 -7.47
C SER A 55 -2.59 -27.28 -8.63
N ALA A 56 -2.70 -27.83 -9.84
CA ALA A 56 -2.33 -27.13 -11.06
C ALA A 56 -3.18 -25.86 -11.11
N SER A 57 -2.52 -24.71 -10.99
CA SER A 57 -3.17 -23.42 -11.20
C SER A 57 -3.85 -23.43 -12.57
N PRO A 58 -5.06 -22.85 -12.72
CA PRO A 58 -5.62 -22.64 -14.04
C PRO A 58 -4.56 -21.89 -14.85
N THR A 59 -4.07 -22.52 -15.92
CA THR A 59 -3.02 -21.94 -16.75
C THR A 59 -3.66 -20.75 -17.46
N ALA A 60 -3.34 -19.53 -17.03
CA ALA A 60 -3.86 -18.34 -17.66
C ALA A 60 -3.55 -18.37 -19.17
N PRO A 61 -4.43 -17.84 -20.04
CA PRO A 61 -4.24 -17.93 -21.49
C PRO A 61 -2.91 -17.30 -21.89
N LYS A 62 -2.00 -18.11 -22.45
CA LYS A 62 -0.73 -17.61 -22.98
C LYS A 62 -1.00 -16.89 -24.29
N ALA A 63 -0.77 -15.58 -24.32
CA ALA A 63 -0.90 -14.76 -25.51
C ALA A 63 0.41 -14.73 -26.31
N SER A 64 0.33 -14.36 -27.60
CA SER A 64 1.53 -14.10 -28.39
C SER A 64 2.28 -12.88 -27.84
N PRO A 65 3.62 -12.88 -27.79
CA PRO A 65 4.41 -11.75 -27.32
C PRO A 65 4.04 -10.44 -28.04
N ASN A 66 3.97 -9.34 -27.27
CA ASN A 66 3.64 -8.02 -27.76
C ASN A 66 4.30 -6.97 -26.87
N GLN A 67 5.61 -6.75 -27.03
CA GLN A 67 6.34 -5.77 -26.22
C GLN A 67 5.99 -4.31 -26.58
N GLY A 68 5.23 -4.06 -27.65
CA GLY A 68 4.70 -2.73 -28.01
C GLY A 68 3.32 -2.44 -27.42
N GLY A 69 2.68 -3.42 -26.79
CA GLY A 69 1.35 -3.29 -26.24
C GLY A 69 1.26 -2.35 -25.03
N ARG A 70 0.05 -2.01 -24.62
CA ARG A 70 -0.19 -1.11 -23.48
C ARG A 70 -0.10 -1.84 -22.15
N ILE A 71 0.36 -1.13 -21.12
CA ILE A 71 0.43 -1.61 -19.75
C ILE A 71 -0.63 -0.86 -18.93
N PRO A 72 -1.62 -1.55 -18.33
CA PRO A 72 -2.57 -0.90 -17.43
C PRO A 72 -1.85 -0.47 -16.13
N VAL A 73 -2.03 0.80 -15.76
CA VAL A 73 -1.63 1.36 -14.46
C VAL A 73 -2.91 1.70 -13.71
N LEU A 74 -3.24 0.90 -12.69
CA LEU A 74 -4.48 0.99 -11.94
C LEU A 74 -4.28 1.87 -10.71
N GLU A 75 -5.11 2.90 -10.55
CA GLU A 75 -5.01 3.87 -9.47
C GLU A 75 -6.14 3.70 -8.44
N TYR A 76 -5.75 3.54 -7.18
CA TYR A 76 -6.65 3.40 -6.04
C TYR A 76 -6.35 4.45 -4.97
N HIS A 77 -7.40 4.92 -4.28
CA HIS A 77 -7.28 5.87 -3.17
C HIS A 77 -7.79 5.23 -1.88
N VAL A 78 -9.10 5.16 -1.64
CA VAL A 78 -9.66 4.56 -0.41
C VAL A 78 -10.15 3.14 -0.68
N ILE A 79 -9.74 2.17 0.14
CA ILE A 79 -10.23 0.77 0.09
C ILE A 79 -11.09 0.49 1.32
N ALA A 80 -12.32 1.00 1.31
CA ALA A 80 -13.20 0.95 2.48
C ALA A 80 -14.69 1.08 2.11
N GLY A 81 -15.53 0.93 3.14
CA GLY A 81 -16.96 1.20 3.04
C GLY A 81 -17.76 0.09 2.34
N GLU A 82 -19.04 0.39 2.12
CA GLU A 82 -20.04 -0.54 1.58
C GLU A 82 -20.52 -0.15 0.18
N LYS A 83 -20.13 1.04 -0.31
CA LYS A 83 -20.46 1.54 -1.64
C LYS A 83 -19.25 2.19 -2.28
N ASP A 84 -19.07 1.95 -3.57
CA ASP A 84 -18.07 2.65 -4.35
C ASP A 84 -18.44 4.14 -4.44
N GLY A 85 -17.41 4.97 -4.53
CA GLY A 85 -17.51 6.40 -4.77
C GLY A 85 -16.41 6.84 -5.73
N LEU A 86 -16.31 8.14 -5.97
CA LEU A 86 -15.33 8.69 -6.92
C LEU A 86 -13.87 8.31 -6.58
N TYR A 87 -13.53 8.19 -5.29
CA TYR A 87 -12.18 7.80 -4.86
C TYR A 87 -12.22 6.67 -3.82
N THR A 88 -13.34 5.96 -3.75
CA THR A 88 -13.55 4.85 -2.80
C THR A 88 -13.90 3.60 -3.58
N ARG A 89 -13.10 2.56 -3.40
CA ARG A 89 -13.38 1.22 -3.91
C ARG A 89 -13.65 0.31 -2.73
N VAL A 90 -14.80 -0.35 -2.69
CA VAL A 90 -15.10 -1.26 -1.59
C VAL A 90 -14.19 -2.50 -1.63
N PRO A 91 -13.84 -3.10 -0.48
CA PRO A 91 -12.96 -4.26 -0.40
C PRO A 91 -13.31 -5.41 -1.36
N ALA A 92 -14.61 -5.73 -1.49
CA ALA A 92 -15.08 -6.80 -2.36
C ALA A 92 -14.83 -6.52 -3.85
N HIS A 93 -15.01 -5.27 -4.28
CA HIS A 93 -14.77 -4.88 -5.67
C HIS A 93 -13.28 -4.74 -5.98
N TYR A 94 -12.49 -4.23 -5.03
CA TYR A 94 -11.03 -4.26 -5.14
C TYR A 94 -10.51 -5.69 -5.33
N LEU A 95 -10.99 -6.65 -4.52
CA LEU A 95 -10.67 -8.07 -4.72
C LEU A 95 -11.10 -8.57 -6.11
N ALA A 96 -12.30 -8.19 -6.58
CA ALA A 96 -12.79 -8.56 -7.91
C ALA A 96 -11.93 -7.97 -9.04
N ASP A 97 -11.35 -6.79 -8.86
CA ASP A 97 -10.43 -6.17 -9.82
C ASP A 97 -9.11 -6.97 -9.89
N LEU A 98 -8.55 -7.38 -8.75
CA LEU A 98 -7.37 -8.27 -8.71
C LEU A 98 -7.64 -9.62 -9.38
N GLU A 99 -8.79 -10.22 -9.08
CA GLU A 99 -9.26 -11.47 -9.71
C GLU A 99 -9.38 -11.33 -11.23
N THR A 100 -9.95 -10.21 -11.70
CA THR A 100 -10.09 -9.93 -13.14
C THR A 100 -8.72 -9.83 -13.80
N ALA A 101 -7.79 -9.06 -13.21
CA ALA A 101 -6.43 -8.95 -13.70
C ALA A 101 -5.73 -10.34 -13.75
N TYR A 102 -5.81 -11.12 -12.67
CA TYR A 102 -5.19 -12.43 -12.58
C TYR A 102 -5.73 -13.41 -13.63
N LYS A 103 -7.06 -13.50 -13.77
CA LYS A 103 -7.74 -14.38 -14.75
C LYS A 103 -7.39 -14.04 -16.19
N LEU A 104 -7.23 -12.75 -16.49
CA LEU A 104 -6.79 -12.30 -17.80
C LEU A 104 -5.30 -12.57 -18.05
N GLY A 105 -4.54 -13.07 -17.07
CA GLY A 105 -3.12 -13.38 -17.22
C GLY A 105 -2.20 -12.20 -16.92
N TYR A 106 -2.65 -11.23 -16.12
CA TYR A 106 -1.77 -10.16 -15.64
C TYR A 106 -0.98 -10.61 -14.41
N ARG A 107 0.25 -10.09 -14.27
CA ARG A 107 1.08 -10.20 -13.07
C ARG A 107 1.61 -8.82 -12.66
N PRO A 108 1.63 -8.53 -11.35
CA PRO A 108 1.90 -7.19 -10.89
C PRO A 108 3.40 -6.86 -11.02
N ILE A 109 3.70 -5.64 -11.45
CA ILE A 109 5.03 -5.03 -11.41
C ILE A 109 4.93 -3.62 -10.80
N THR A 110 6.05 -3.07 -10.34
CA THR A 110 6.09 -1.68 -9.86
C THR A 110 6.41 -0.69 -10.99
N ILE A 111 6.30 0.62 -10.74
CA ILE A 111 6.69 1.66 -11.71
C ILE A 111 8.19 1.56 -12.01
N ALA A 112 9.05 1.42 -10.99
CA ALA A 112 10.47 1.19 -11.14
C ALA A 112 10.78 0.00 -12.07
N GLN A 113 10.10 -1.13 -11.90
CA GLN A 113 10.26 -2.28 -12.79
C GLN A 113 9.83 -1.97 -14.23
N MET A 114 8.74 -1.22 -14.42
CA MET A 114 8.32 -0.76 -15.74
C MET A 114 9.37 0.14 -16.40
N LEU A 115 9.92 1.10 -15.67
CA LEU A 115 10.99 2.01 -16.16
C LEU A 115 12.25 1.24 -16.54
N ASP A 116 12.67 0.30 -15.69
CA ASP A 116 13.86 -0.53 -15.89
C ASP A 116 13.67 -1.62 -16.95
N LYS A 117 12.45 -1.73 -17.51
CA LYS A 117 12.04 -2.79 -18.45
C LYS A 117 12.26 -4.18 -17.85
N ASN A 118 12.14 -4.30 -16.53
CA ASN A 118 12.32 -5.53 -15.79
C ASN A 118 10.98 -6.25 -15.64
N PHE A 119 10.76 -7.24 -16.51
CA PHE A 119 9.57 -8.08 -16.52
C PHE A 119 9.82 -9.50 -16.00
N SER A 120 10.92 -9.75 -15.26
CA SER A 120 11.26 -11.11 -14.80
C SER A 120 10.22 -11.74 -13.87
N ASP A 121 9.40 -10.92 -13.23
CA ASP A 121 8.30 -11.35 -12.36
C ASP A 121 7.05 -11.77 -13.15
N VAL A 122 7.01 -11.51 -14.46
CA VAL A 122 5.89 -11.79 -15.36
C VAL A 122 6.29 -12.90 -16.33
N PRO A 123 5.67 -14.10 -16.26
CA PRO A 123 6.00 -15.20 -17.15
C PRO A 123 5.80 -14.89 -18.64
N ALA A 124 6.55 -15.54 -19.52
CA ALA A 124 6.37 -15.48 -20.96
C ALA A 124 4.91 -15.82 -21.35
N GLY A 125 4.35 -15.01 -22.26
CA GLY A 125 2.95 -15.11 -22.68
C GLY A 125 1.94 -14.48 -21.72
N MET A 126 2.39 -13.90 -20.59
CA MET A 126 1.57 -13.11 -19.66
C MET A 126 1.85 -11.62 -19.79
N SER A 127 1.06 -10.81 -19.09
CA SER A 127 1.08 -9.35 -19.19
C SER A 127 1.42 -8.69 -17.84
N PRO A 128 2.16 -7.58 -17.81
CA PRO A 128 2.32 -6.77 -16.61
C PRO A 128 1.06 -5.94 -16.32
N VAL A 129 0.76 -5.75 -15.04
CA VAL A 129 -0.14 -4.69 -14.54
C VAL A 129 0.59 -3.91 -13.47
N VAL A 130 0.46 -2.59 -13.46
CA VAL A 130 0.93 -1.77 -12.35
C VAL A 130 -0.27 -1.42 -11.47
N VAL A 131 -0.12 -1.55 -10.17
CA VAL A 131 -1.10 -1.09 -9.18
C VAL A 131 -0.48 0.03 -8.36
N VAL A 132 -1.17 1.16 -8.29
CA VAL A 132 -0.73 2.37 -7.59
C VAL A 132 -1.79 2.75 -6.54
N PHE A 133 -1.33 3.03 -5.33
CA PHE A 133 -2.13 3.53 -4.21
C PHE A 133 -1.71 4.95 -3.89
N ASP A 134 -2.62 5.91 -4.06
CA ASP A 134 -2.39 7.33 -3.77
C ASP A 134 -2.86 7.70 -2.35
N ASP A 135 -2.45 8.88 -1.89
CA ASP A 135 -2.78 9.56 -0.62
C ASP A 135 -2.28 9.01 0.71
N ALA A 136 -1.92 7.75 0.78
CA ALA A 136 -1.72 7.11 2.06
C ALA A 136 -2.91 7.10 3.05
N SER A 137 -4.10 6.68 2.59
CA SER A 137 -5.30 6.49 3.44
C SER A 137 -5.15 5.34 4.46
N PRO A 138 -5.57 5.48 5.73
CA PRO A 138 -5.50 4.40 6.73
C PRO A 138 -6.12 3.07 6.26
N SER A 139 -7.14 3.12 5.39
CA SER A 139 -7.77 1.95 4.79
C SER A 139 -6.86 1.11 3.88
N GLN A 140 -5.83 1.72 3.29
CA GLN A 140 -4.88 1.02 2.41
C GLN A 140 -3.91 0.15 3.23
N PHE A 141 -3.33 0.69 4.31
CA PHE A 141 -2.48 -0.07 5.24
C PHE A 141 -2.87 0.26 6.68
N ARG A 142 -3.55 -0.69 7.31
CA ARG A 142 -3.99 -0.62 8.71
C ARG A 142 -3.30 -1.69 9.57
N TYR A 143 -2.84 -1.31 10.76
CA TYR A 143 -2.50 -2.28 11.81
C TYR A 143 -3.69 -2.47 12.76
N ILE A 144 -3.80 -3.68 13.28
CA ILE A 144 -4.62 -4.05 14.43
C ILE A 144 -3.72 -4.67 15.50
N GLU A 145 -4.08 -4.47 16.77
CA GLU A 145 -3.43 -5.14 17.89
C GLU A 145 -4.20 -6.42 18.24
N LYS A 146 -3.52 -7.56 18.21
CA LYS A 146 -4.07 -8.85 18.62
C LYS A 146 -3.08 -9.53 19.55
N ASN A 147 -3.52 -9.84 20.78
CA ASN A 147 -2.69 -10.48 21.81
C ASN A 147 -1.36 -9.75 22.07
N GLY A 148 -1.39 -8.41 22.07
CA GLY A 148 -0.19 -7.59 22.30
C GLY A 148 0.77 -7.50 21.12
N ALA A 149 0.44 -8.07 19.95
CA ALA A 149 1.24 -7.99 18.73
C ALA A 149 0.51 -7.17 17.65
N LEU A 150 1.28 -6.40 16.88
CA LEU A 150 0.79 -5.73 15.69
C LEU A 150 0.62 -6.72 14.55
N GLN A 151 -0.54 -6.69 13.91
CA GLN A 151 -0.85 -7.45 12.71
C GLN A 151 -1.42 -6.52 11.65
N ILE A 152 -1.12 -6.79 10.38
CA ILE A 152 -1.78 -6.10 9.27
C ILE A 152 -3.25 -6.53 9.28
N ASP A 153 -4.15 -5.56 9.26
CA ASP A 153 -5.58 -5.82 9.18
C ASP A 153 -5.91 -6.53 7.86
N PRO A 154 -6.47 -7.76 7.89
CA PRO A 154 -6.78 -8.51 6.69
C PRO A 154 -7.84 -7.85 5.80
N THR A 155 -8.57 -6.86 6.32
CA THR A 155 -9.58 -6.09 5.58
C THR A 155 -9.05 -4.77 5.00
N SER A 156 -7.78 -4.42 5.26
CA SER A 156 -7.12 -3.29 4.60
C SER A 156 -6.68 -3.65 3.17
N GLY A 157 -6.39 -2.65 2.34
CA GLY A 157 -5.89 -2.87 0.97
C GLY A 157 -4.67 -3.80 0.90
N VAL A 158 -3.68 -3.60 1.78
CA VAL A 158 -2.51 -4.48 1.92
C VAL A 158 -2.90 -5.85 2.47
N GLY A 159 -3.80 -5.93 3.45
CA GLY A 159 -4.28 -7.20 3.99
C GLY A 159 -4.94 -8.08 2.93
N ILE A 160 -5.79 -7.48 2.10
CA ILE A 160 -6.46 -8.14 0.96
C ILE A 160 -5.42 -8.57 -0.07
N TRP A 161 -4.47 -7.70 -0.43
CA TRP A 161 -3.38 -8.04 -1.35
C TRP A 161 -2.59 -9.26 -0.89
N LEU A 162 -2.21 -9.30 0.39
CA LEU A 162 -1.43 -10.42 0.95
C LEU A 162 -2.24 -11.71 1.01
N SER A 163 -3.54 -11.63 1.32
CA SER A 163 -4.44 -12.78 1.27
C SER A 163 -4.55 -13.32 -0.16
N PHE A 164 -4.75 -12.42 -1.13
CA PHE A 164 -4.82 -12.76 -2.54
C PHE A 164 -3.55 -13.45 -3.03
N ALA A 165 -2.38 -12.88 -2.73
CA ALA A 165 -1.08 -13.44 -3.13
C ALA A 165 -0.86 -14.89 -2.63
N LYS A 166 -1.38 -15.25 -1.46
CA LYS A 166 -1.24 -16.62 -0.90
C LYS A 166 -1.96 -17.68 -1.73
N SER A 167 -3.09 -17.33 -2.35
CA SER A 167 -3.90 -18.26 -3.16
C SER A 167 -3.69 -18.10 -4.67
N HIS A 168 -2.89 -17.13 -5.11
CA HIS A 168 -2.71 -16.77 -6.52
C HIS A 168 -1.23 -16.83 -6.96
N PRO A 169 -0.73 -18.02 -7.37
CA PRO A 169 0.66 -18.19 -7.77
C PRO A 169 1.14 -17.19 -8.83
N GLY A 170 2.27 -16.56 -8.53
CA GLY A 170 2.89 -15.51 -9.34
C GLY A 170 2.40 -14.09 -9.00
N TRP A 171 1.36 -13.92 -8.18
CA TRP A 171 0.97 -12.59 -7.71
C TRP A 171 1.91 -12.10 -6.60
N LYS A 172 3.06 -11.54 -6.99
CA LYS A 172 4.08 -11.04 -6.07
C LYS A 172 3.65 -9.71 -5.44
N ASN A 173 4.27 -9.35 -4.31
CA ASN A 173 4.11 -8.03 -3.70
C ASN A 173 4.78 -6.97 -4.58
N ARG A 174 4.03 -6.44 -5.54
CA ARG A 174 4.45 -5.42 -6.51
C ARG A 174 3.31 -4.42 -6.69
N ALA A 175 3.28 -3.43 -5.84
CA ALA A 175 2.42 -2.26 -6.00
C ALA A 175 3.26 -1.04 -5.61
N THR A 176 2.86 0.13 -6.10
CA THR A 176 3.51 1.40 -5.83
C THR A 176 2.62 2.21 -4.89
N PHE A 177 3.14 2.64 -3.75
CA PHE A 177 2.40 3.48 -2.81
C PHE A 177 2.93 4.91 -2.93
N CYS A 178 2.14 5.80 -3.52
CA CYS A 178 2.41 7.23 -3.60
C CYS A 178 1.84 7.91 -2.35
N VAL A 179 2.73 8.31 -1.46
CA VAL A 179 2.43 8.41 -0.04
C VAL A 179 2.58 9.83 0.47
N LEU A 180 1.60 10.27 1.27
CA LEU A 180 1.57 11.57 1.95
C LEU A 180 2.11 11.44 3.37
N ASN A 181 2.81 12.46 3.88
CA ASN A 181 3.39 12.49 5.23
C ASN A 181 2.91 13.64 6.12
N GLY A 182 1.80 14.29 5.75
CA GLY A 182 1.28 15.44 6.49
C GLY A 182 -0.08 15.96 6.01
N ALA A 183 -0.89 15.16 5.33
CA ALA A 183 -2.21 15.60 4.87
C ALA A 183 -3.32 15.37 5.92
N ALA A 184 -4.50 15.89 5.61
CA ALA A 184 -5.69 15.81 6.46
C ALA A 184 -6.27 14.38 6.54
N ALA A 185 -7.30 14.19 7.36
CA ALA A 185 -8.11 12.95 7.42
C ALA A 185 -7.31 11.63 7.57
N GLY A 186 -6.14 11.67 8.20
CA GLY A 186 -5.30 10.49 8.43
C GLY A 186 -4.40 10.11 7.27
N HIS A 187 -4.38 10.90 6.20
CA HIS A 187 -3.49 10.77 5.04
C HIS A 187 -2.07 11.25 5.37
N ASN A 188 -1.47 10.54 6.33
CA ASN A 188 -0.17 10.84 6.90
C ASN A 188 0.48 9.49 7.20
N PHE A 189 1.03 8.88 6.14
CA PHE A 189 1.51 7.51 6.09
C PHE A 189 0.56 6.55 6.82
N PHE A 190 -0.68 6.58 6.32
CA PHE A 190 -1.81 5.72 6.70
C PHE A 190 -2.23 5.81 8.18
N GLY A 191 -2.12 6.99 8.79
CA GLY A 191 -2.82 7.34 10.02
C GLY A 191 -1.90 7.65 11.20
N ASP A 192 -2.18 8.75 11.89
CA ASP A 192 -1.34 9.31 12.95
C ASP A 192 -2.06 9.49 14.30
N SER A 193 -3.30 9.01 14.42
CA SER A 193 -4.13 9.15 15.62
C SER A 193 -5.22 8.07 15.66
N PRO A 194 -5.59 7.55 16.85
CA PRO A 194 -6.57 6.46 16.97
C PRO A 194 -7.94 6.78 16.36
N LYS A 195 -8.30 8.06 16.19
CA LYS A 195 -9.52 8.48 15.49
C LYS A 195 -9.54 8.09 14.01
N PHE A 196 -8.37 7.89 13.42
CA PHE A 196 -8.19 7.45 12.03
C PHE A 196 -8.02 5.93 12.03
N GLU A 197 -9.14 5.23 12.16
CA GLU A 197 -9.21 3.76 12.08
C GLU A 197 -8.28 3.04 13.08
N GLY A 198 -8.15 3.56 14.29
CA GLY A 198 -7.34 2.95 15.36
C GLY A 198 -5.83 3.06 15.17
N GLN A 199 -5.36 3.84 14.19
CA GLN A 199 -3.94 3.94 13.86
C GLN A 199 -3.18 4.84 14.84
N LYS A 200 -1.88 4.60 15.04
CA LYS A 200 -1.05 5.36 15.98
C LYS A 200 0.13 6.02 15.27
N LYS A 201 0.52 7.21 15.74
CA LYS A 201 1.58 8.04 15.14
C LYS A 201 2.91 7.31 15.02
N GLU A 202 3.24 6.49 16.01
CA GLU A 202 4.45 5.69 16.12
C GLU A 202 4.52 4.55 15.08
N TRP A 203 3.38 4.13 14.51
CA TRP A 203 3.35 3.05 13.52
C TRP A 203 3.68 3.51 12.10
N ARG A 204 3.61 4.82 11.81
CA ARG A 204 3.74 5.35 10.44
C ARG A 204 5.03 4.87 9.76
N PHE A 205 6.18 5.06 10.41
CA PHE A 205 7.46 4.66 9.81
C PHE A 205 7.60 3.14 9.71
N GLN A 206 7.02 2.38 10.65
CA GLN A 206 6.99 0.92 10.59
C GLN A 206 6.24 0.43 9.34
N LYS A 207 5.12 1.08 8.97
CA LYS A 207 4.38 0.74 7.74
C LYS A 207 5.21 0.97 6.48
N ILE A 208 5.86 2.12 6.39
CA ILE A 208 6.67 2.48 5.21
C ILE A 208 7.87 1.56 5.07
N LYS A 209 8.57 1.28 6.16
CA LYS A 209 9.63 0.28 6.17
C LYS A 209 9.11 -1.10 5.79
N TRP A 210 7.98 -1.52 6.33
CA TRP A 210 7.40 -2.82 6.01
C TRP A 210 7.05 -2.94 4.52
N LEU A 211 6.46 -1.92 3.90
CA LEU A 211 6.18 -1.92 2.46
C LEU A 211 7.47 -2.13 1.64
N ALA A 212 8.51 -1.33 1.90
CA ALA A 212 9.79 -1.42 1.20
C ALA A 212 10.46 -2.79 1.40
N ASP A 213 10.51 -3.29 2.65
CA ASP A 213 11.11 -4.59 2.99
C ASP A 213 10.36 -5.76 2.33
N ASN A 214 9.07 -5.60 2.04
CA ASN A 214 8.22 -6.68 1.51
C ASN A 214 7.97 -6.58 -0.01
N GLY A 215 8.77 -5.78 -0.72
CA GLY A 215 8.81 -5.75 -2.19
C GLY A 215 7.88 -4.73 -2.86
N PHE A 216 7.18 -3.91 -2.08
CA PHE A 216 6.39 -2.80 -2.61
C PHE A 216 7.29 -1.58 -2.90
N GLU A 217 6.89 -0.74 -3.85
CA GLU A 217 7.57 0.51 -4.17
C GLU A 217 6.94 1.68 -3.40
N LEU A 218 7.77 2.64 -3.00
CA LEU A 218 7.37 3.91 -2.39
C LEU A 218 7.59 5.05 -3.38
N CYS A 219 6.59 5.91 -3.49
CA CYS A 219 6.48 6.99 -4.45
C CYS A 219 6.15 8.30 -3.71
N ASP A 220 6.62 9.43 -4.23
CA ASP A 220 6.27 10.75 -3.71
C ASP A 220 4.83 11.12 -4.07
N HIS A 221 4.15 11.81 -3.16
CA HIS A 221 2.85 12.40 -3.46
C HIS A 221 2.69 13.79 -2.82
N THR A 222 3.81 14.49 -2.56
CA THR A 222 3.93 15.71 -1.75
C THR A 222 3.65 15.51 -0.26
N VAL A 223 3.82 16.57 0.55
CA VAL A 223 3.62 16.46 2.00
C VAL A 223 2.15 16.34 2.38
N TRP A 224 1.33 17.28 1.90
CA TRP A 224 -0.06 17.42 2.36
C TRP A 224 -1.09 17.36 1.23
N HIS A 225 -0.71 16.80 0.07
CA HIS A 225 -1.51 16.77 -1.16
C HIS A 225 -1.65 18.17 -1.77
N ALA A 226 -0.50 18.82 -2.03
CA ALA A 226 -0.46 20.21 -2.43
C ALA A 226 -1.01 20.42 -3.85
N ARG A 227 -1.90 21.41 -4.01
CA ARG A 227 -2.34 21.93 -5.32
C ARG A 227 -1.20 22.68 -6.00
N LEU A 228 -0.28 21.95 -6.63
CA LEU A 228 1.00 22.48 -7.15
C LEU A 228 0.83 23.69 -8.09
N ASP A 229 -0.29 23.81 -8.80
CA ASP A 229 -0.63 24.96 -9.66
C ASP A 229 -0.82 26.28 -8.90
N LYS A 230 -1.09 26.21 -7.58
CA LYS A 230 -1.38 27.38 -6.73
C LYS A 230 -0.16 27.92 -6.01
N PHE A 231 0.96 27.20 -6.04
CA PHE A 231 2.14 27.54 -5.24
C PHE A 231 3.30 28.05 -6.09
N SER A 232 4.25 28.71 -5.44
CA SER A 232 5.51 29.12 -6.06
C SER A 232 6.43 27.92 -6.26
N ASP A 233 7.40 28.06 -7.16
CA ASP A 233 8.44 27.07 -7.41
C ASP A 233 9.18 26.62 -6.14
N ALA A 234 9.37 27.54 -5.18
CA ALA A 234 10.00 27.23 -3.90
C ALA A 234 9.14 26.28 -3.04
N ILE A 235 7.83 26.51 -2.98
CA ILE A 235 6.90 25.65 -2.25
C ILE A 235 6.71 24.32 -2.97
N VAL A 236 6.66 24.28 -4.30
CA VAL A 236 6.62 23.02 -5.08
C VAL A 236 7.82 22.14 -4.74
N GLN A 237 9.03 22.71 -4.79
CA GLN A 237 10.25 21.99 -4.44
C GLN A 237 10.27 21.56 -2.98
N GLU A 238 9.82 22.40 -2.05
CA GLU A 238 9.68 22.05 -0.64
C GLU A 238 8.76 20.84 -0.45
N GLN A 239 7.60 20.85 -1.09
CA GLN A 239 6.58 19.81 -0.96
C GLN A 239 7.08 18.44 -1.41
N ILE A 240 7.83 18.40 -2.51
CA ILE A 240 8.39 17.15 -3.04
C ILE A 240 9.59 16.72 -2.20
N ALA A 241 10.58 17.60 -2.00
CA ALA A 241 11.80 17.26 -1.28
C ALA A 241 11.53 16.78 0.15
N ARG A 242 10.63 17.44 0.89
CA ARG A 242 10.34 17.08 2.29
C ARG A 242 9.59 15.75 2.43
N ASN A 243 8.79 15.37 1.45
CA ASN A 243 8.14 14.06 1.49
C ASN A 243 9.12 12.94 1.14
N ILE A 244 10.00 13.14 0.15
CA ILE A 244 11.15 12.26 -0.11
C ILE A 244 12.01 12.07 1.15
N MET A 245 12.35 13.16 1.85
CA MET A 245 13.12 13.09 3.10
C MET A 245 12.40 12.30 4.21
N ALA A 246 11.07 12.34 4.25
CA ALA A 246 10.32 11.57 5.24
C ALA A 246 10.24 10.09 4.89
N ILE A 247 10.17 9.74 3.60
CA ILE A 247 10.35 8.36 3.13
C ILE A 247 11.74 7.87 3.53
N ASP A 248 12.79 8.64 3.25
CA ASP A 248 14.18 8.33 3.63
C ASP A 248 14.33 8.19 5.16
N SER A 249 13.64 9.01 5.95
CA SER A 249 13.64 8.87 7.41
C SER A 249 13.04 7.56 7.90
N ALA A 250 12.06 7.00 7.20
CA ALA A 250 11.48 5.69 7.51
C ALA A 250 12.32 4.53 6.94
N VAL A 251 12.99 4.76 5.81
CA VAL A 251 13.82 3.78 5.09
C VAL A 251 15.12 4.45 4.64
N PRO A 252 16.16 4.50 5.49
CA PRO A 252 17.39 5.23 5.19
C PRO A 252 18.04 4.79 3.88
N GLY A 253 18.30 5.75 3.00
CA GLY A 253 18.89 5.55 1.68
C GLY A 253 17.90 5.20 0.57
N TYR A 254 16.59 5.15 0.86
CA TYR A 254 15.59 4.81 -0.15
C TYR A 254 15.61 5.81 -1.31
N LYS A 255 15.61 5.29 -2.55
CA LYS A 255 15.60 6.10 -3.77
C LYS A 255 14.18 6.17 -4.30
N VAL A 256 13.49 7.26 -3.95
CA VAL A 256 12.19 7.59 -4.54
C VAL A 256 12.41 7.97 -6.01
N ARG A 257 11.72 7.29 -6.92
CA ARG A 257 11.87 7.48 -8.38
C ARG A 257 10.63 8.09 -9.04
N THR A 258 9.52 8.16 -8.32
CA THR A 258 8.20 8.45 -8.91
C THR A 258 7.50 9.53 -8.11
N LEU A 259 6.85 10.48 -8.78
CA LEU A 259 5.83 11.38 -8.21
C LEU A 259 4.48 11.05 -8.82
N ALA A 260 3.45 10.80 -8.01
CA ALA A 260 2.07 10.96 -8.46
C ALA A 260 1.64 12.41 -8.27
N LEU A 261 1.08 13.05 -9.30
CA LEU A 261 0.63 14.44 -9.20
C LEU A 261 -0.62 14.52 -8.31
N PRO A 262 -0.61 15.31 -7.22
CA PRO A 262 -1.83 15.60 -6.48
C PRO A 262 -2.90 16.16 -7.42
N TYR A 263 -4.10 15.57 -7.38
CA TYR A 263 -5.23 15.91 -8.26
C TYR A 263 -4.96 15.74 -9.78
N GLY A 264 -3.86 15.13 -10.20
CA GLY A 264 -3.42 15.13 -11.60
C GLY A 264 -3.01 16.51 -12.12
N ILE A 265 -2.68 17.45 -11.24
CA ILE A 265 -2.43 18.85 -11.60
C ILE A 265 -0.94 19.16 -11.56
N TRP A 266 -0.48 19.72 -12.67
CA TRP A 266 0.90 20.13 -12.87
C TRP A 266 1.25 21.43 -12.13
N PRO A 267 2.48 21.58 -11.59
CA PRO A 267 3.01 22.89 -11.24
C PRO A 267 3.11 23.77 -12.48
N LYS A 268 3.09 25.10 -12.27
CA LYS A 268 3.30 26.08 -13.36
C LYS A 268 4.63 25.83 -14.08
N ASN A 269 5.70 25.61 -13.31
CA ASN A 269 6.99 25.16 -13.82
C ASN A 269 7.04 23.62 -13.82
N ARG A 270 6.59 23.00 -14.93
CA ARG A 270 6.42 21.55 -15.07
C ARG A 270 7.67 20.73 -14.69
N PRO A 271 8.91 21.10 -15.10
CA PRO A 271 10.13 20.41 -14.69
C PRO A 271 10.29 20.16 -13.18
N LEU A 272 9.70 21.02 -12.33
CA LEU A 272 9.78 20.84 -10.89
C LEU A 272 9.04 19.59 -10.39
N ALA A 273 8.13 19.01 -11.18
CA ALA A 273 7.50 17.74 -10.85
C ALA A 273 8.50 16.56 -10.84
N TRP A 274 9.63 16.67 -11.53
CA TRP A 274 10.61 15.57 -11.59
C TRP A 274 12.04 15.99 -11.23
N GLN A 275 12.37 17.27 -11.19
CA GLN A 275 13.71 17.70 -10.76
C GLN A 275 13.69 19.06 -10.08
N GLY A 276 14.45 19.20 -9.00
CA GLY A 276 14.56 20.47 -8.28
C GLY A 276 15.52 20.38 -7.11
N THR A 277 15.66 21.47 -6.38
CA THR A 277 16.43 21.52 -5.14
C THR A 277 15.74 22.44 -4.15
N TRP A 278 15.29 21.88 -3.05
CA TRP A 278 14.80 22.66 -1.92
C TRP A 278 15.95 22.97 -0.98
N THR A 279 16.10 24.23 -0.56
CA THR A 279 17.04 24.60 0.51
C THR A 279 16.25 24.82 1.79
N ASP A 280 16.54 24.05 2.83
CA ASP A 280 15.91 24.24 4.13
C ASP A 280 16.27 25.62 4.68
N PRO A 281 15.30 26.52 4.92
CA PRO A 281 15.58 27.88 5.37
C PRO A 281 16.17 27.94 6.78
N LYS A 282 16.08 26.87 7.58
CA LYS A 282 16.62 26.80 8.95
C LYS A 282 18.04 26.26 8.98
N THR A 283 18.35 25.24 8.20
CA THR A 283 19.66 24.57 8.22
C THR A 283 20.57 25.04 7.07
N HIS A 284 20.01 25.74 6.08
CA HIS A 284 20.65 26.09 4.82
C HIS A 284 21.14 24.88 4.00
N GLN A 285 20.67 23.68 4.33
CA GLN A 285 21.01 22.47 3.61
C GLN A 285 20.20 22.37 2.31
N ALA A 286 20.88 22.06 1.22
CA ALA A 286 20.25 21.77 -0.06
C ALA A 286 19.83 20.30 -0.15
N HIS A 287 18.59 20.09 -0.57
CA HIS A 287 17.97 18.79 -0.78
C HIS A 287 17.56 18.68 -2.25
N PRO A 288 18.48 18.26 -3.14
CA PRO A 288 18.16 18.00 -4.53
C PRO A 288 17.28 16.75 -4.63
N TYR A 289 16.39 16.73 -5.61
CA TYR A 289 15.63 15.55 -5.99
C TYR A 289 15.63 15.41 -7.52
N HIS A 290 15.62 14.16 -7.95
CA HIS A 290 15.45 13.76 -9.33
C HIS A 290 14.58 12.50 -9.36
N LEU A 291 13.41 12.62 -9.95
CA LEU A 291 12.43 11.56 -10.13
C LEU A 291 12.44 11.19 -11.60
N GLU A 292 12.35 9.91 -11.87
CA GLU A 292 12.39 9.35 -13.21
C GLU A 292 10.99 9.21 -13.81
N ALA A 293 9.95 9.20 -12.97
CA ALA A 293 8.56 9.11 -13.41
C ALA A 293 7.64 10.14 -12.76
N VAL A 294 6.64 10.57 -13.56
CA VAL A 294 5.50 11.36 -13.09
C VAL A 294 4.21 10.66 -13.54
N LEU A 295 3.32 10.40 -12.60
CA LEU A 295 2.03 9.75 -12.85
C LEU A 295 0.93 10.81 -13.02
N GLU A 296 0.16 10.69 -14.10
CA GLU A 296 -1.04 11.48 -14.38
C GLU A 296 -2.26 10.83 -13.73
N VAL A 297 -3.32 11.58 -13.42
CA VAL A 297 -4.54 11.00 -12.82
C VAL A 297 -5.32 10.07 -13.75
N SER A 298 -5.26 10.30 -15.06
CA SER A 298 -6.06 9.51 -16.02
C SER A 298 -5.38 9.45 -17.39
N GLY A 299 -6.11 9.00 -18.42
CA GLY A 299 -5.61 8.88 -19.80
C GLY A 299 -5.54 7.43 -20.31
N GLY A 300 -5.87 6.45 -19.46
CA GLY A 300 -5.99 5.04 -19.84
C GLY A 300 -4.67 4.27 -19.79
N PRO A 301 -4.63 3.06 -20.37
CA PRO A 301 -3.45 2.20 -20.35
C PRO A 301 -2.19 2.90 -20.88
N ALA A 302 -1.11 2.85 -20.12
CA ALA A 302 0.17 3.48 -20.45
C ALA A 302 0.83 2.82 -21.67
N ARG A 303 1.62 3.62 -22.40
CA ARG A 303 2.49 3.10 -23.46
C ARG A 303 3.54 2.15 -22.89
N SER A 304 3.95 1.18 -23.70
CA SER A 304 5.07 0.31 -23.37
C SER A 304 6.35 1.12 -23.14
N PRO A 305 7.22 0.77 -22.19
CA PRO A 305 8.53 1.41 -22.04
C PRO A 305 9.49 1.12 -23.22
N TYR A 306 9.11 0.25 -24.16
CA TYR A 306 9.81 0.05 -25.44
C TYR A 306 9.27 0.93 -26.58
N ASP A 307 8.13 1.60 -26.40
CA ASP A 307 7.56 2.52 -27.37
C ASP A 307 8.40 3.82 -27.36
N PRO A 308 8.94 4.30 -28.50
CA PRO A 308 9.69 5.57 -28.56
C PRO A 308 8.88 6.80 -28.12
N ALA A 309 7.54 6.71 -28.15
CA ALA A 309 6.65 7.76 -27.66
C ALA A 309 6.27 7.61 -26.17
N PHE A 310 6.86 6.64 -25.45
CA PHE A 310 6.71 6.55 -24.00
C PHE A 310 7.37 7.74 -23.33
N ASN A 311 6.60 8.48 -22.53
CA ASN A 311 7.10 9.58 -21.72
C ASN A 311 7.03 9.17 -20.25
N PRO A 312 8.17 8.89 -19.58
CA PRO A 312 8.15 8.50 -18.18
C PRO A 312 7.69 9.64 -17.26
N HIS A 313 7.80 10.91 -17.70
CA HIS A 313 7.26 12.06 -16.97
C HIS A 313 5.79 12.36 -17.30
N SER A 314 5.03 11.41 -17.86
CA SER A 314 3.58 11.54 -18.10
C SER A 314 2.97 10.15 -18.31
N ILE A 315 3.01 9.32 -17.26
CA ILE A 315 2.45 7.97 -17.28
C ILE A 315 0.95 8.05 -16.98
N THR A 316 0.13 7.71 -17.97
CA THR A 316 -1.33 7.70 -17.83
C THR A 316 -1.82 6.53 -16.98
N ARG A 317 -2.94 6.74 -16.28
CA ARG A 317 -3.54 5.77 -15.36
C ARG A 317 -5.00 5.49 -15.69
N ILE A 318 -5.52 4.45 -15.03
CA ILE A 318 -6.93 4.05 -15.03
C ILE A 318 -7.40 4.12 -13.57
N GLU A 319 -8.30 5.05 -13.29
CA GLU A 319 -8.88 5.22 -11.97
C GLU A 319 -9.79 4.05 -11.61
N ALA A 320 -9.80 3.64 -10.35
CA ALA A 320 -10.71 2.62 -9.80
C ALA A 320 -12.14 3.16 -9.60
N ILE A 321 -12.71 3.77 -10.63
CA ILE A 321 -14.04 4.38 -10.63
C ILE A 321 -15.01 3.51 -11.40
N GLY A 322 -16.15 3.17 -10.78
CA GLY A 322 -17.20 2.38 -11.42
C GLY A 322 -16.67 1.06 -11.98
N ASP A 323 -16.75 0.89 -13.30
CA ASP A 323 -16.29 -0.28 -14.05
C ASP A 323 -15.08 0.02 -14.97
N ASP A 324 -14.40 1.14 -14.79
CA ASP A 324 -13.32 1.60 -15.69
C ASP A 324 -12.15 0.61 -15.79
N ILE A 325 -11.74 0.03 -14.66
CA ILE A 325 -10.71 -1.03 -14.64
C ILE A 325 -11.16 -2.23 -15.47
N GLN A 326 -12.37 -2.74 -15.23
CA GLN A 326 -12.88 -3.93 -15.94
C GLN A 326 -13.01 -3.65 -17.45
N LYS A 327 -13.57 -2.50 -17.82
CA LYS A 327 -13.66 -2.05 -19.22
C LYS A 327 -12.29 -1.97 -19.88
N ALA A 328 -11.31 -1.36 -19.22
CA ALA A 328 -9.97 -1.20 -19.76
C ALA A 328 -9.27 -2.56 -19.96
N LEU A 329 -9.27 -3.42 -18.92
CA LEU A 329 -8.62 -4.73 -18.99
C LEU A 329 -9.27 -5.65 -20.03
N ASN A 330 -10.61 -5.66 -20.10
CA ASN A 330 -11.35 -6.45 -21.09
C ASN A 330 -11.13 -5.94 -22.51
N ARG A 331 -11.09 -4.61 -22.72
CA ARG A 331 -10.78 -4.02 -24.03
C ARG A 331 -9.37 -4.38 -24.49
N LEU A 332 -8.39 -4.28 -23.61
CA LEU A 332 -7.00 -4.65 -23.92
C LEU A 332 -6.88 -6.13 -24.30
N ALA A 333 -7.64 -7.01 -23.62
CA ALA A 333 -7.69 -8.43 -23.91
C ALA A 333 -8.39 -8.73 -25.24
N SER A 334 -9.58 -8.17 -25.48
CA SER A 334 -10.40 -8.47 -26.68
C SER A 334 -9.79 -7.90 -27.96
N THR A 335 -9.05 -6.80 -27.87
CA THR A 335 -8.36 -6.18 -29.02
C THR A 335 -6.93 -6.67 -29.19
N ASN A 336 -6.43 -7.55 -28.31
CA ASN A 336 -5.05 -8.03 -28.29
C ASN A 336 -3.99 -6.91 -28.29
N THR A 337 -4.29 -5.79 -27.60
CA THR A 337 -3.43 -4.58 -27.56
C THR A 337 -2.61 -4.45 -26.28
N ARG A 338 -2.75 -5.38 -25.32
CA ARG A 338 -1.94 -5.40 -24.10
C ARG A 338 -0.49 -5.77 -24.37
N PHE A 339 0.40 -5.29 -23.51
CA PHE A 339 1.78 -5.76 -23.47
C PHE A 339 1.81 -7.24 -23.12
N VAL A 340 2.60 -8.04 -23.83
CA VAL A 340 2.81 -9.46 -23.52
C VAL A 340 4.31 -9.76 -23.52
N VAL A 341 4.80 -10.33 -22.41
CA VAL A 341 6.20 -10.72 -22.22
C VAL A 341 6.57 -11.86 -23.17
N LYS A 342 7.77 -11.77 -23.74
CA LYS A 342 8.33 -12.77 -24.66
C LYS A 342 8.77 -14.04 -23.95
#